data_AF-A0A653DU22-F1
#
_entry.id   AF-A0A653DU22-F1
#
_cell.length_a   1.000
_cell.length_b   1.000
_cell.length_c   1.000
_cell.angle_alpha   90.00
_cell.angle_beta   90.00
_cell.angle_gamma   90.00
#
_symmetry.space_group_name_H-M   'P 1'
#
loop_
_entity.id
_entity.type
_entity.pdbx_description
1 polymer ?
#
loop_
_entity_poly.entity_id
_entity_poly.type
_entity_poly.pdbx_seq_one_letter_code
_entity_poly.pdbx_strand_id
1 'polypeptide(L)'
;MEFPFDPQELFVFALIGAFCGLGGAFYVWVHRQYVIFMRNSKTLNNFLQKNRFLYPGIVSLWVSSLSFPLGLGQFVAGDLDTHGQVASLFSNFTWTNANLTVDEYMVLTHWTTPWTGPLVNLLCHIVFNFCTSIVCSTVPVPSGIFIPVFKIGASFGRIVGECMHLWFPYGMRYGGNIAKIIPGGYATVGAAAFSGAVTHTISVSVIVFEMTGQITHIIPIMIAVLLSNAIASLLAPSIYDSIILIKKLPYLPDLLPSSSAMYNIYVEDFMVRDVKYIFHGMTYEQLKSLLKENRPLQSFPLVDNPDSMVLLGSIQRIHLIQLIERQIGRDRRLQVVMDRQRQARERARQEALKKVTEERKRRPSRFQVVPADDLYQRQLSENEIHQQTCHNPVFGCQPKKSILKKTNSFTMKGISPFISPNATPYSTVTGAESRIKIAFDAIFRKSSQLQDVNCDSQTMIRTGSLDKPQIIPMSPTSSKKVTLPKERICDMSPEDQRRWEEEQMQMAVDFSSHCHIDPAPFQLVERTSLLKVHSLFSMVGVNHAYVTAIGKLVGVVGLKELRKAIEEANSGNLLPRPVGCYQQGHTYYGNSVNNDDGTDKEPDVSTALMSNSTEV
;
A
#
# COMPACT_ATOMS: atom_id res chain seq x y z
N MET A 1 34.63 45.39 -5.20
CA MET A 1 33.69 44.52 -5.91
C MET A 1 32.78 45.43 -6.71
N GLU A 2 32.63 45.22 -8.00
CA GLU A 2 31.51 45.82 -8.73
C GLU A 2 30.26 45.01 -8.34
N PHE A 3 29.21 45.69 -7.88
CA PHE A 3 27.95 45.02 -7.58
C PHE A 3 27.16 44.86 -8.90
N PRO A 4 26.65 43.65 -9.21
CA PRO A 4 25.94 43.38 -10.46
C PRO A 4 24.48 43.83 -10.44
N PHE A 5 24.07 44.58 -9.40
CA PHE A 5 22.77 45.21 -9.26
C PHE A 5 22.92 46.45 -8.37
N ASP A 6 22.17 47.51 -8.66
CA ASP A 6 22.18 48.71 -7.83
C ASP A 6 21.25 48.56 -6.59
N PRO A 7 21.53 49.25 -5.47
CA PRO A 7 20.61 49.28 -4.31
C PRO A 7 19.20 49.76 -4.64
N GLN A 8 19.03 50.52 -5.73
CA GLN A 8 17.74 50.97 -6.24
C GLN A 8 16.98 49.86 -6.98
N GLU A 9 17.67 48.97 -7.71
CA GLU A 9 17.05 47.81 -8.35
C GLU A 9 16.54 46.79 -7.33
N LEU A 10 17.18 46.69 -6.15
CA LEU A 10 16.73 45.84 -5.05
C LEU A 10 15.26 46.13 -4.64
N PHE A 11 14.83 47.39 -4.70
CA PHE A 11 13.43 47.76 -4.49
C PHE A 11 12.51 47.23 -5.60
N VAL A 12 12.95 47.25 -6.86
CA VAL A 12 12.20 46.68 -8.00
C VAL A 12 12.12 45.15 -7.88
N PHE A 13 13.21 44.48 -7.50
CA PHE A 13 13.21 43.04 -7.24
C PHE A 13 12.29 42.66 -6.06
N ALA A 14 12.20 43.48 -5.01
CA ALA A 14 11.23 43.29 -3.94
C ALA A 14 9.78 43.47 -4.44
N LEU A 15 9.49 44.46 -5.29
CA LEU A 15 8.16 44.63 -5.90
C LEU A 15 7.80 43.45 -6.82
N ILE A 16 8.74 42.91 -7.60
CA ILE A 16 8.54 41.67 -8.37
C ILE A 16 8.16 40.52 -7.41
N GLY A 17 8.89 40.35 -6.31
CA GLY A 17 8.54 39.41 -5.24
C GLY A 17 7.11 39.59 -4.75
N ALA A 18 6.68 40.83 -4.47
CA ALA A 18 5.33 41.10 -4.00
C ALA A 18 4.23 40.75 -5.01
N PHE A 19 4.39 41.14 -6.28
CA PHE A 19 3.43 40.79 -7.34
C PHE A 19 3.44 39.28 -7.65
N CYS A 20 4.61 38.62 -7.60
CA CYS A 20 4.71 37.16 -7.71
C CYS A 20 3.99 36.43 -6.56
N GLY A 21 4.03 36.97 -5.33
CA GLY A 21 3.32 36.42 -4.17
C GLY A 21 1.80 36.47 -4.34
N LEU A 22 1.28 37.64 -4.73
CA LEU A 22 -0.15 37.82 -5.04
C LEU A 22 -0.59 36.92 -6.21
N GLY A 23 0.19 36.89 -7.30
CA GLY A 23 -0.09 36.06 -8.47
C GLY A 23 -0.02 34.56 -8.19
N GLY A 24 0.90 34.13 -7.32
CA GLY A 24 1.05 32.74 -6.88
C GLY A 24 -0.13 32.28 -6.02
N ALA A 25 -0.55 33.10 -5.04
CA ALA A 25 -1.74 32.83 -4.25
C ALA A 25 -3.01 32.76 -5.13
N PHE A 26 -3.15 33.67 -6.10
CA PHE A 26 -4.23 33.64 -7.08
C PHE A 26 -4.19 32.37 -7.94
N TYR A 27 -3.02 31.95 -8.43
CA TYR A 27 -2.85 30.70 -9.18
C TYR A 27 -3.32 29.47 -8.38
N VAL A 28 -2.89 29.34 -7.12
CA VAL A 28 -3.31 28.23 -6.25
C VAL A 28 -4.82 28.29 -5.98
N TRP A 29 -5.40 29.48 -5.79
CA TRP A 29 -6.85 29.66 -5.64
C TRP A 29 -7.62 29.22 -6.88
N VAL A 30 -7.26 29.68 -8.09
CA VAL A 30 -7.94 29.27 -9.35
C VAL A 30 -7.80 27.76 -9.56
N HIS A 31 -6.60 27.20 -9.37
CA HIS A 31 -6.36 25.76 -9.45
C HIS A 31 -7.26 24.97 -8.48
N ARG A 32 -7.34 25.41 -7.21
CA ARG A 32 -8.21 24.79 -6.19
C ARG A 32 -9.68 24.81 -6.62
N GLN A 33 -10.18 25.94 -7.11
CA GLN A 33 -11.57 26.04 -7.57
C GLN A 33 -11.82 25.14 -8.79
N TYR A 34 -10.90 25.09 -9.76
CA TYR A 34 -11.02 24.25 -10.95
C TYR A 34 -11.06 22.75 -10.62
N VAL A 35 -10.21 22.27 -9.72
CA VAL A 35 -10.22 20.87 -9.28
C VAL A 35 -11.51 20.53 -8.51
N ILE A 36 -12.01 21.45 -7.67
CA ILE A 36 -13.29 21.27 -6.96
C ILE A 36 -14.46 21.22 -7.96
N PHE A 37 -14.49 22.10 -8.96
CA PHE A 37 -15.47 22.10 -10.04
C PHE A 37 -15.45 20.78 -10.84
N MET A 38 -14.26 20.29 -11.21
CA MET A 38 -14.09 19.02 -11.92
C MET A 38 -14.63 17.81 -11.13
N ARG A 39 -14.52 17.86 -9.79
CA ARG A 39 -14.99 16.77 -8.91
C ARG A 39 -16.48 16.87 -8.56
N ASN A 40 -17.02 18.08 -8.43
CA ASN A 40 -18.43 18.31 -8.10
C ASN A 40 -19.35 18.06 -9.30
N SER A 41 -18.86 18.23 -10.53
CA SER A 41 -19.62 17.99 -11.76
C SER A 41 -19.83 16.48 -12.00
N LYS A 42 -21.00 15.98 -11.59
CA LYS A 42 -21.41 14.56 -11.71
C LYS A 42 -21.23 13.99 -13.13
N THR A 43 -21.52 14.80 -14.16
CA THR A 43 -21.36 14.46 -15.58
C THR A 43 -19.89 14.18 -15.94
N LEU A 44 -18.98 15.07 -15.53
CA LEU A 44 -17.55 14.96 -15.82
C LEU A 44 -16.89 13.84 -15.00
N ASN A 45 -17.28 13.67 -13.74
CA ASN A 45 -16.82 12.54 -12.91
C ASN A 45 -17.23 11.18 -13.52
N ASN A 46 -18.49 11.04 -13.97
CA ASN A 46 -18.94 9.83 -14.67
C ASN A 46 -18.19 9.60 -15.99
N PHE A 47 -17.88 10.66 -16.75
CA PHE A 47 -17.07 10.58 -17.97
C PHE A 47 -15.63 10.14 -17.68
N LEU A 48 -14.99 10.72 -16.67
CA LEU A 48 -13.63 10.38 -16.21
C LEU A 48 -13.52 8.93 -15.74
N GLN A 49 -14.53 8.44 -15.01
CA GLN A 49 -14.58 7.05 -14.55
C GLN A 49 -14.76 6.07 -15.72
N LYS A 50 -15.65 6.39 -16.68
CA LYS A 50 -15.92 5.52 -17.83
C LYS A 50 -14.75 5.46 -18.81
N ASN A 51 -14.12 6.61 -19.09
CA ASN A 51 -13.16 6.79 -20.19
C ASN A 51 -11.81 7.39 -19.71
N ARG A 52 -11.17 6.77 -18.71
CA ARG A 52 -9.93 7.29 -18.07
C ARG A 52 -8.82 7.74 -19.03
N PHE A 53 -8.65 7.07 -20.17
CA PHE A 53 -7.63 7.41 -21.17
C PHE A 53 -8.08 8.48 -22.19
N LEU A 54 -9.38 8.68 -22.39
CA LEU A 54 -9.92 9.61 -23.37
C LEU A 54 -9.77 11.08 -22.94
N TYR A 55 -9.96 11.37 -21.65
CA TYR A 55 -9.79 12.73 -21.12
C TYR A 55 -8.35 13.27 -21.30
N PRO A 56 -7.27 12.53 -20.94
CA PRO A 56 -5.90 12.91 -21.33
C PRO A 56 -5.75 13.17 -22.83
N GLY A 57 -6.33 12.33 -23.70
CA GLY A 57 -6.28 12.50 -25.15
C GLY A 57 -6.96 13.79 -25.63
N ILE A 58 -8.15 14.11 -25.11
CA ILE A 58 -8.89 15.33 -25.45
C ILE A 58 -8.14 16.57 -24.96
N VAL A 59 -7.61 16.56 -23.73
CA VAL A 59 -6.81 17.69 -23.20
C VAL A 59 -5.53 17.86 -24.02
N SER A 60 -4.83 16.77 -24.37
CA SER A 60 -3.63 16.82 -25.20
C SER A 60 -3.93 17.36 -26.61
N LEU A 61 -5.04 16.97 -27.23
CA LEU A 61 -5.48 17.47 -28.53
C LEU A 61 -5.81 18.97 -28.46
N TRP A 62 -6.53 19.41 -27.42
CA TRP A 62 -6.87 20.82 -27.21
C TRP A 62 -5.61 21.68 -27.00
N VAL A 63 -4.70 21.27 -26.11
CA VAL A 63 -3.44 21.98 -25.86
C VAL A 63 -2.54 21.99 -27.12
N SER A 64 -2.48 20.89 -27.86
CA SER A 64 -1.76 20.83 -29.15
C SER A 64 -2.36 21.81 -30.17
N SER A 65 -3.69 21.86 -30.30
CA SER A 65 -4.38 22.78 -31.20
C SER A 65 -4.18 24.26 -30.84
N LEU A 66 -3.98 24.60 -29.57
CA LEU A 66 -3.64 25.95 -29.13
C LEU A 66 -2.14 26.26 -29.26
N SER A 67 -1.27 25.26 -29.02
CA SER A 67 0.19 25.42 -29.11
C SER A 67 0.71 25.43 -30.55
N PHE A 68 -0.12 25.03 -31.52
CA PHE A 68 0.24 24.92 -32.93
C PHE A 68 0.88 26.23 -33.46
N PRO A 69 2.14 26.20 -33.94
CA PRO A 69 2.91 27.42 -34.25
C PRO A 69 2.21 28.39 -35.19
N LEU A 70 1.69 27.91 -36.33
CA LEU A 70 0.99 28.72 -37.33
C LEU A 70 -0.37 29.27 -36.84
N GLY A 71 -0.86 28.79 -35.68
CA GLY A 71 -2.10 29.23 -35.05
C GLY A 71 -1.83 30.26 -33.94
N LEU A 72 -2.15 29.89 -32.70
CA LEU A 72 -1.88 30.74 -31.53
C LEU A 72 -0.45 30.57 -30.99
N GLY A 73 0.28 29.53 -31.41
CA GLY A 73 1.65 29.26 -30.98
C GLY A 73 2.65 30.38 -31.31
N GLN A 74 2.43 31.13 -32.40
CA GLN A 74 3.23 32.29 -32.79
C GLN A 74 3.35 33.37 -31.69
N PHE A 75 2.32 33.53 -30.84
CA PHE A 75 2.32 34.51 -29.75
C PHE A 75 2.94 33.97 -28.46
N VAL A 76 3.34 32.69 -28.45
CA VAL A 76 3.74 31.91 -27.27
C VAL A 76 5.15 31.32 -27.43
N ALA A 77 5.83 31.55 -28.56
CA ALA A 77 7.06 30.84 -28.96
C ALA A 77 6.86 29.31 -29.06
N GLY A 78 5.72 28.88 -29.61
CA GLY A 78 5.26 27.49 -29.65
C GLY A 78 6.16 26.50 -30.40
N ASP A 79 7.07 26.99 -31.27
CA ASP A 79 8.08 26.18 -31.95
C ASP A 79 9.21 25.67 -31.02
N LEU A 80 9.39 26.28 -29.84
CA LEU A 80 10.49 25.96 -28.93
C LEU A 80 10.10 24.94 -27.87
N ASP A 81 11.00 23.97 -27.65
CA ASP A 81 10.99 23.11 -26.47
C ASP A 81 10.93 23.92 -25.17
N THR A 82 10.40 23.32 -24.11
CA THR A 82 10.27 23.95 -22.78
C THR A 82 11.61 24.47 -22.25
N HIS A 83 12.71 23.77 -22.52
CA HIS A 83 14.07 24.23 -22.20
C HIS A 83 14.48 25.46 -23.01
N GLY A 84 14.22 25.47 -24.32
CA GLY A 84 14.51 26.61 -25.20
C GLY A 84 13.70 27.86 -24.84
N GLN A 85 12.43 27.70 -24.45
CA GLN A 85 11.60 28.80 -23.96
C GLN A 85 12.16 29.40 -22.66
N VAL A 86 12.65 28.59 -21.72
CA VAL A 86 13.31 29.11 -20.49
C VAL A 86 14.66 29.76 -20.81
N ALA A 87 15.50 29.12 -21.62
CA ALA A 87 16.81 29.64 -21.99
C ALA A 87 16.74 30.99 -22.74
N SER A 88 15.76 31.16 -23.65
CA SER A 88 15.53 32.44 -24.33
C SER A 88 15.02 33.52 -23.38
N LEU A 89 14.13 33.22 -22.42
CA LEU A 89 13.72 34.17 -21.38
C LEU A 89 14.90 34.64 -20.51
N PHE A 90 15.87 33.77 -20.24
CA PHE A 90 17.10 34.11 -19.49
C PHE A 90 18.23 34.70 -20.37
N SER A 91 17.94 35.10 -21.62
CA SER A 91 18.93 35.74 -22.49
C SER A 91 19.45 37.08 -21.92
N ASN A 92 20.78 37.29 -22.00
CA ASN A 92 21.48 38.42 -21.37
C ASN A 92 21.46 39.74 -22.16
N PHE A 93 20.62 39.86 -23.18
CA PHE A 93 20.45 41.06 -23.99
C PHE A 93 19.02 41.63 -23.84
N THR A 94 18.80 42.90 -24.20
CA THR A 94 17.50 43.58 -24.18
C THR A 94 16.75 43.36 -25.50
N TRP A 95 15.53 42.81 -25.46
CA TRP A 95 14.71 42.53 -26.65
C TRP A 95 14.13 43.79 -27.30
N THR A 96 14.13 44.90 -26.56
CA THR A 96 13.63 46.22 -26.98
C THR A 96 14.69 47.16 -27.58
N ASN A 97 15.96 46.72 -27.68
CA ASN A 97 17.05 47.48 -28.28
C ASN A 97 17.02 47.42 -29.83
N ALA A 98 17.29 48.55 -30.48
CA ALA A 98 17.31 48.66 -31.95
C ALA A 98 18.54 48.03 -32.62
N ASN A 99 19.67 47.93 -31.91
CA ASN A 99 20.91 47.36 -32.42
C ASN A 99 21.15 45.98 -31.81
N LEU A 100 20.70 44.93 -32.51
CA LEU A 100 20.87 43.52 -32.15
C LEU A 100 21.84 42.84 -33.12
N THR A 101 22.60 41.87 -32.62
CA THR A 101 23.40 40.96 -33.45
C THR A 101 22.51 39.89 -34.11
N VAL A 102 23.05 39.17 -35.09
CA VAL A 102 22.31 38.14 -35.83
C VAL A 102 21.78 37.03 -34.91
N ASP A 103 22.60 36.57 -33.95
CA ASP A 103 22.22 35.50 -33.02
C ASP A 103 21.16 35.96 -32.00
N GLU A 104 21.26 37.20 -31.52
CA GLU A 104 20.24 37.83 -30.67
C GLU A 104 18.91 38.02 -31.42
N TYR A 105 18.98 38.42 -32.70
CA TYR A 105 17.80 38.53 -33.56
C TYR A 105 17.14 37.18 -33.79
N MET A 106 17.91 36.10 -34.01
CA MET A 106 17.36 34.74 -34.13
C MET A 106 16.56 34.34 -32.89
N VAL A 107 17.09 34.58 -31.68
CA VAL A 107 16.35 34.35 -30.43
C VAL A 107 15.08 35.22 -30.35
N LEU A 108 15.15 36.48 -30.77
CA LEU A 108 14.01 37.39 -30.77
C LEU A 108 12.90 36.98 -31.76
N THR A 109 13.23 36.39 -32.92
CA THR A 109 12.21 36.03 -33.94
C THR A 109 11.09 35.14 -33.41
N HIS A 110 11.39 34.24 -32.46
CA HIS A 110 10.41 33.36 -31.83
C HIS A 110 9.47 34.08 -30.84
N TRP A 111 9.83 35.30 -30.41
CA TRP A 111 9.09 36.11 -29.45
C TRP A 111 8.47 37.38 -30.06
N THR A 112 8.59 37.59 -31.37
CA THR A 112 8.00 38.73 -32.11
C THR A 112 7.18 38.25 -33.30
N THR A 113 6.03 38.87 -33.58
CA THR A 113 5.31 38.66 -34.86
C THR A 113 5.40 39.94 -35.72
N PRO A 114 5.10 39.88 -37.03
CA PRO A 114 5.05 41.08 -37.88
C PRO A 114 4.07 42.17 -37.43
N TRP A 115 3.15 41.85 -36.50
CA TRP A 115 2.11 42.76 -36.00
C TRP A 115 2.16 43.01 -34.49
N THR A 116 2.94 42.22 -33.72
CA THR A 116 3.01 42.31 -32.25
C THR A 116 4.44 42.33 -31.73
N GLY A 117 4.76 43.37 -30.95
CA GLY A 117 6.03 43.50 -30.25
C GLY A 117 6.21 42.52 -29.09
N PRO A 118 7.45 42.33 -28.59
CA PRO A 118 7.80 41.24 -27.69
C PRO A 118 7.04 41.26 -26.34
N LEU A 119 6.73 42.44 -25.81
CA LEU A 119 5.96 42.59 -24.57
C LEU A 119 4.53 42.01 -24.66
N VAL A 120 3.88 42.14 -25.83
CA VAL A 120 2.53 41.59 -26.04
C VAL A 120 2.58 40.07 -26.09
N ASN A 121 3.59 39.51 -26.76
CA ASN A 121 3.77 38.07 -26.87
C ASN A 121 4.17 37.45 -25.52
N LEU A 122 5.00 38.12 -24.72
CA LEU A 122 5.26 37.72 -23.33
C LEU A 122 3.98 37.69 -22.48
N LEU A 123 3.09 38.68 -22.62
CA LEU A 123 1.80 38.70 -21.92
C LEU A 123 0.89 37.55 -22.39
N CYS A 124 0.81 37.29 -23.69
CA CYS A 124 0.11 36.13 -24.25
C CYS A 124 0.69 34.81 -23.75
N HIS A 125 2.02 34.67 -23.66
CA HIS A 125 2.69 33.50 -23.10
C HIS A 125 2.33 33.28 -21.62
N ILE A 126 2.29 34.33 -20.79
CA ILE A 126 1.84 34.25 -19.40
C ILE A 126 0.40 33.72 -19.30
N VAL A 127 -0.54 34.36 -20.00
CA VAL A 127 -1.96 33.98 -19.96
C VAL A 127 -2.17 32.55 -20.47
N PHE A 128 -1.49 32.18 -21.58
CA PHE A 128 -1.55 30.83 -22.12
C PHE A 128 -1.02 29.78 -21.13
N ASN A 129 0.18 29.97 -20.56
CA ASN A 129 0.76 29.00 -19.63
C ASN A 129 -0.04 28.93 -18.31
N PHE A 130 -0.60 30.05 -17.84
CA PHE A 130 -1.47 30.09 -16.66
C PHE A 130 -2.70 29.19 -16.88
N CYS A 131 -3.47 29.41 -17.95
CA CYS A 131 -4.66 28.63 -18.25
C CYS A 131 -4.33 27.16 -18.56
N THR A 132 -3.35 26.91 -19.43
CA THR A 132 -2.97 25.57 -19.87
C THR A 132 -2.42 24.72 -18.72
N SER A 133 -1.59 25.28 -17.84
CA SER A 133 -1.01 24.51 -16.71
C SER A 133 -2.07 24.02 -15.72
N ILE A 134 -3.13 24.81 -15.47
CA ILE A 134 -4.25 24.42 -14.60
C ILE A 134 -5.07 23.29 -15.23
N VAL A 135 -5.28 23.29 -16.55
CA VAL A 135 -5.99 22.21 -17.25
C VAL A 135 -5.11 20.94 -17.38
N CYS A 136 -3.80 21.10 -17.55
CA CYS A 136 -2.86 19.97 -17.61
C CYS A 136 -2.65 19.31 -16.24
N SER A 137 -2.70 20.04 -15.13
CA SER A 137 -2.47 19.47 -13.78
C SER A 137 -3.59 18.53 -13.30
N THR A 138 -4.79 18.64 -13.87
CA THR A 138 -5.93 17.77 -13.52
C THR A 138 -5.98 16.45 -14.29
N VAL A 139 -5.10 16.27 -15.26
CA VAL A 139 -4.99 15.03 -16.05
C VAL A 139 -4.46 13.88 -15.17
N PRO A 140 -5.07 12.68 -15.17
CA PRO A 140 -4.69 11.55 -14.30
C PRO A 140 -3.43 10.79 -14.78
N VAL A 141 -2.35 11.54 -15.01
CA VAL A 141 -1.03 11.14 -15.55
C VAL A 141 0.06 11.67 -14.59
N PRO A 142 1.18 10.96 -14.36
CA PRO A 142 2.32 11.50 -13.61
C PRO A 142 2.87 12.75 -14.30
N SER A 143 2.71 13.91 -13.66
CA SER A 143 3.05 15.24 -14.21
C SER A 143 3.53 16.17 -13.09
N GLY A 144 4.43 17.10 -13.42
CA GLY A 144 5.02 18.06 -12.48
C GLY A 144 4.56 19.49 -12.77
N ILE A 145 3.97 20.15 -11.77
CA ILE A 145 3.44 21.53 -11.90
C ILE A 145 4.53 22.62 -11.86
N PHE A 146 5.76 22.28 -11.46
CA PHE A 146 6.85 23.25 -11.24
C PHE A 146 7.29 23.99 -12.51
N ILE A 147 7.54 23.28 -13.62
CA ILE A 147 8.10 23.90 -14.84
C ILE A 147 7.13 24.92 -15.48
N PRO A 148 5.81 24.65 -15.63
CA PRO A 148 4.87 25.67 -16.14
C PRO A 148 4.78 26.91 -15.25
N VAL A 149 4.78 26.72 -13.92
CA VAL A 149 4.79 27.82 -12.93
C VAL A 149 6.09 28.63 -13.06
N PHE A 150 7.23 27.95 -13.19
CA PHE A 150 8.54 28.58 -13.38
C PHE A 150 8.60 29.45 -14.64
N LYS A 151 8.02 28.99 -15.76
CA LYS A 151 7.90 29.77 -17.00
C LYS A 151 7.02 31.02 -16.82
N ILE A 152 5.88 30.91 -16.14
CA ILE A 152 5.01 32.06 -15.85
C ILE A 152 5.77 33.14 -15.07
N GLY A 153 6.52 32.74 -14.04
CA GLY A 153 7.40 33.63 -13.29
C GLY A 153 8.52 34.24 -14.15
N ALA A 154 9.17 33.43 -14.99
CA ALA A 154 10.25 33.87 -15.88
C ALA A 154 9.75 34.94 -16.88
N SER A 155 8.61 34.70 -17.53
CA SER A 155 8.00 35.68 -18.45
C SER A 155 7.53 36.94 -17.72
N PHE A 156 6.98 36.83 -16.49
CA PHE A 156 6.59 38.00 -15.71
C PHE A 156 7.81 38.86 -15.34
N GLY A 157 8.87 38.25 -14.80
CA GLY A 157 10.12 38.94 -14.51
C GLY A 157 10.76 39.55 -15.77
N ARG A 158 10.65 38.87 -16.92
CA ARG A 158 11.13 39.38 -18.22
C ARG A 158 10.39 40.65 -18.64
N ILE A 159 9.06 40.68 -18.54
CA ILE A 159 8.26 41.88 -18.82
C ILE A 159 8.72 43.04 -17.95
N VAL A 160 8.89 42.84 -16.63
CA VAL A 160 9.32 43.91 -15.73
C VAL A 160 10.73 44.41 -16.07
N GLY A 161 11.66 43.52 -16.44
CA GLY A 161 13.00 43.90 -16.89
C GLY A 161 13.03 44.72 -18.19
N GLU A 162 12.25 44.33 -19.20
CA GLU A 162 12.11 45.10 -20.46
C GLU A 162 11.39 46.44 -20.22
N CYS A 163 10.36 46.49 -19.38
CA CYS A 163 9.71 47.74 -18.95
C CYS A 163 10.67 48.67 -18.20
N MET A 164 11.54 48.12 -17.33
CA MET A 164 12.58 48.87 -16.63
C MET A 164 13.60 49.48 -17.61
N HIS A 165 13.98 48.74 -18.66
CA HIS A 165 14.81 49.29 -19.74
C HIS A 165 14.10 50.40 -20.53
N LEU A 166 12.80 50.25 -20.83
CA LEU A 166 12.03 51.30 -21.52
C LEU A 166 11.86 52.58 -20.67
N TRP A 167 11.79 52.49 -19.34
CA TRP A 167 11.78 53.65 -18.45
C TRP A 167 13.18 54.28 -18.26
N PHE A 168 14.24 53.47 -18.27
CA PHE A 168 15.63 53.90 -18.08
C PHE A 168 16.53 53.42 -19.24
N PRO A 169 16.35 53.94 -20.47
CA PRO A 169 17.00 53.41 -21.67
C PRO A 169 18.53 53.58 -21.67
N TYR A 170 19.05 54.56 -20.95
CA TYR A 170 20.48 54.76 -20.75
C TYR A 170 21.08 53.87 -19.65
N GLY A 171 20.25 53.27 -18.79
CA GLY A 171 20.66 52.53 -17.59
C GLY A 171 20.51 53.32 -16.29
N MET A 172 20.81 52.65 -15.18
CA MET A 172 20.83 53.21 -13.82
C MET A 172 22.18 53.91 -13.56
N ARG A 173 22.19 54.98 -12.77
CA ARG A 173 23.40 55.78 -12.50
C ARG A 173 23.81 55.68 -11.04
N TYR A 174 24.90 54.96 -10.77
CA TYR A 174 25.45 54.75 -9.43
C TYR A 174 26.98 54.83 -9.43
N GLY A 175 27.56 55.36 -8.34
CA GLY A 175 29.02 55.50 -8.18
C GLY A 175 29.74 56.39 -9.21
N GLY A 176 29.03 57.05 -10.12
CA GLY A 176 29.58 57.80 -11.25
C GLY A 176 29.52 57.03 -12.58
N ASN A 177 29.40 55.71 -12.54
CA ASN A 177 29.20 54.86 -13.71
C ASN A 177 27.71 54.79 -14.10
N ILE A 178 27.43 54.23 -15.28
CA ILE A 178 26.07 53.98 -15.78
C ILE A 178 25.95 52.48 -16.07
N ALA A 179 25.14 51.78 -15.27
CA ALA A 179 24.90 50.35 -15.38
C ALA A 179 23.71 50.09 -16.31
N LYS A 180 23.91 49.29 -17.36
CA LYS A 180 22.81 48.87 -18.26
C LYS A 180 21.99 47.78 -17.59
N ILE A 181 20.67 47.95 -17.58
CA ILE A 181 19.70 46.96 -17.09
C ILE A 181 19.73 45.72 -17.99
N ILE A 182 19.82 44.52 -17.38
CA ILE A 182 19.84 43.23 -18.08
C ILE A 182 18.56 42.44 -17.73
N PRO A 183 17.55 42.38 -18.62
CA PRO A 183 16.26 41.74 -18.30
C PRO A 183 16.32 40.24 -17.98
N GLY A 184 17.40 39.53 -18.36
CA GLY A 184 17.63 38.13 -17.99
C GLY A 184 17.73 37.90 -16.46
N GLY A 185 18.34 38.84 -15.73
CA GLY A 185 18.38 38.80 -14.26
C GLY A 185 16.99 39.00 -13.64
N TYR A 186 16.20 39.91 -14.20
CA TYR A 186 14.82 40.17 -13.79
C TYR A 186 13.90 38.97 -14.06
N ALA A 187 14.05 38.31 -15.21
CA ALA A 187 13.38 37.05 -15.52
C ALA A 187 13.74 35.94 -14.51
N THR A 188 15.03 35.81 -14.18
CA THR A 188 15.53 34.86 -13.17
C THR A 188 14.90 35.10 -11.79
N VAL A 189 14.79 36.37 -11.35
CA VAL A 189 14.11 36.76 -10.11
C VAL A 189 12.62 36.40 -10.14
N GLY A 190 11.91 36.73 -11.21
CA GLY A 190 10.48 36.40 -11.35
C GLY A 190 10.20 34.89 -11.35
N ALA A 191 11.05 34.11 -12.03
CA ALA A 191 10.97 32.66 -12.07
C ALA A 191 11.10 32.03 -10.67
N ALA A 192 12.09 32.48 -9.91
CA ALA A 192 12.29 32.06 -8.53
C ALA A 192 11.12 32.49 -7.62
N ALA A 193 10.72 33.76 -7.68
CA ALA A 193 9.71 34.33 -6.80
C ALA A 193 8.32 33.70 -6.98
N PHE A 194 7.88 33.49 -8.22
CA PHE A 194 6.56 32.91 -8.51
C PHE A 194 6.49 31.42 -8.14
N SER A 195 7.51 30.62 -8.49
CA SER A 195 7.60 29.23 -8.06
C SER A 195 7.77 29.10 -6.53
N GLY A 196 8.48 30.02 -5.89
CA GLY A 196 8.60 30.09 -4.43
C GLY A 196 7.26 30.32 -3.74
N ALA A 197 6.43 31.24 -4.26
CA ALA A 197 5.08 31.49 -3.75
C ALA A 197 4.14 30.28 -3.95
N VAL A 198 4.10 29.68 -5.14
CA VAL A 198 3.18 28.55 -5.41
C VAL A 198 3.53 27.31 -4.60
N THR A 199 4.81 27.11 -4.26
CA THR A 199 5.31 25.95 -3.49
C THR A 199 5.48 26.20 -1.98
N HIS A 200 5.47 27.45 -1.53
CA HIS A 200 5.91 27.91 -0.20
C HIS A 200 7.37 27.57 0.17
N THR A 201 8.26 27.38 -0.81
CA THR A 201 9.66 26.98 -0.53
C THR A 201 10.70 28.01 -0.95
N ILE A 202 11.68 28.26 -0.07
CA ILE A 202 12.81 29.18 -0.31
C ILE A 202 13.90 28.49 -1.15
N SER A 203 13.95 27.15 -1.14
CA SER A 203 14.90 26.32 -1.90
C SER A 203 14.82 26.53 -3.42
N VAL A 204 13.70 27.04 -3.94
CA VAL A 204 13.59 27.48 -5.35
C VAL A 204 14.69 28.48 -5.71
N SER A 205 15.07 29.39 -4.80
CA SER A 205 16.20 30.31 -5.01
C SER A 205 17.49 29.55 -5.29
N VAL A 206 17.77 28.51 -4.49
CA VAL A 206 19.00 27.70 -4.58
C VAL A 206 19.04 26.93 -5.89
N ILE A 207 17.92 26.29 -6.27
CA ILE A 207 17.77 25.61 -7.56
C ILE A 207 18.05 26.58 -8.72
N VAL A 208 17.60 27.84 -8.62
CA VAL A 208 17.83 28.86 -9.65
C VAL A 208 19.30 29.31 -9.72
N PHE A 209 20.01 29.43 -8.60
CA PHE A 209 21.45 29.71 -8.61
C PHE A 209 22.26 28.56 -9.21
N GLU A 210 21.88 27.32 -8.89
CA GLU A 210 22.51 26.11 -9.43
C GLU A 210 22.25 25.97 -10.94
N MET A 211 21.04 26.25 -11.40
CA MET A 211 20.67 26.25 -12.83
C MET A 211 21.33 27.37 -13.66
N THR A 212 21.56 28.56 -13.07
CA THR A 212 22.19 29.68 -13.78
C THR A 212 23.72 29.67 -13.68
N GLY A 213 24.30 28.94 -12.72
CA GLY A 213 25.73 28.87 -12.49
C GLY A 213 26.36 30.18 -11.99
N GLN A 214 25.56 31.19 -11.63
CA GLN A 214 26.04 32.52 -11.24
C GLN A 214 25.45 32.96 -9.90
N ILE A 215 26.33 33.14 -8.90
CA ILE A 215 25.96 33.61 -7.56
C ILE A 215 25.78 35.14 -7.47
N THR A 216 25.95 35.86 -8.58
CA THR A 216 25.92 37.33 -8.67
C THR A 216 24.61 37.94 -8.15
N HIS A 217 23.47 37.34 -8.47
CA HIS A 217 22.14 37.84 -8.09
C HIS A 217 21.52 37.12 -6.88
N ILE A 218 22.35 36.50 -6.01
CA ILE A 218 21.88 35.73 -4.85
C ILE A 218 21.02 36.54 -3.88
N ILE A 219 21.44 37.77 -3.55
CA ILE A 219 20.75 38.60 -2.54
C ILE A 219 19.37 39.07 -3.06
N PRO A 220 19.21 39.68 -4.26
CA PRO A 220 17.91 40.12 -4.73
C PRO A 220 16.90 38.98 -4.94
N ILE A 221 17.36 37.84 -5.48
CA ILE A 221 16.51 36.67 -5.71
C ILE A 221 15.99 36.13 -4.36
N MET A 222 16.85 36.00 -3.35
CA MET A 222 16.44 35.54 -2.02
C MET A 222 15.44 36.51 -1.35
N ILE A 223 15.65 37.82 -1.44
CA ILE A 223 14.73 38.83 -0.91
C ILE A 223 13.36 38.76 -1.62
N ALA A 224 13.36 38.67 -2.95
CA ALA A 224 12.13 38.56 -3.74
C ALA A 224 11.36 37.27 -3.40
N VAL A 225 12.03 36.13 -3.27
CA VAL A 225 11.42 34.84 -2.89
C VAL A 225 10.87 34.86 -1.47
N LEU A 226 11.59 35.43 -0.50
CA LEU A 226 11.12 35.57 0.89
C LEU A 226 9.85 36.42 0.97
N LEU A 227 9.81 37.58 0.30
CA LEU A 227 8.64 38.46 0.27
C LEU A 227 7.45 37.83 -0.49
N SER A 228 7.74 37.14 -1.59
CA SER A 228 6.74 36.39 -2.38
C SER A 228 6.08 35.28 -1.55
N ASN A 229 6.88 34.50 -0.81
CA ASN A 229 6.40 33.44 0.07
C ASN A 229 5.62 34.01 1.28
N ALA A 230 6.09 35.10 1.89
CA ALA A 230 5.40 35.77 2.99
C ALA A 230 4.00 36.25 2.58
N ILE A 231 3.84 36.82 1.39
CA ILE A 231 2.53 37.26 0.89
C ILE A 231 1.66 36.06 0.47
N ALA A 232 2.24 35.03 -0.16
CA ALA A 232 1.48 33.84 -0.57
C ALA A 232 0.88 33.10 0.63
N SER A 233 1.69 32.84 1.66
CA SER A 233 1.31 32.10 2.87
C SER A 233 0.25 32.79 3.73
N LEU A 234 0.09 34.11 3.61
CA LEU A 234 -1.00 34.87 4.25
C LEU A 234 -2.35 34.76 3.50
N LEU A 235 -2.34 34.33 2.23
CA LEU A 235 -3.51 34.39 1.34
C LEU A 235 -4.02 33.00 0.91
N ALA A 236 -3.14 32.02 0.74
CA ALA A 236 -3.48 30.66 0.32
C ALA A 236 -2.55 29.63 0.98
N PRO A 237 -3.01 28.38 1.22
CA PRO A 237 -2.11 27.25 1.48
C PRO A 237 -1.31 26.90 0.22
N SER A 238 -0.23 26.11 0.32
CA SER A 238 0.58 25.77 -0.86
C SER A 238 -0.20 24.95 -1.89
N ILE A 239 0.34 24.87 -3.12
CA ILE A 239 -0.23 24.01 -4.17
C ILE A 239 -0.31 22.54 -3.74
N TYR A 240 0.65 22.05 -2.96
CA TYR A 240 0.72 20.65 -2.55
C TYR A 240 -0.25 20.35 -1.41
N ASP A 241 -0.34 21.23 -0.42
CA ASP A 241 -1.31 21.10 0.69
C ASP A 241 -2.75 21.18 0.15
N SER A 242 -2.99 22.09 -0.79
CA SER A 242 -4.26 22.17 -1.53
C SER A 242 -4.62 20.83 -2.19
N ILE A 243 -3.66 20.17 -2.86
CA ILE A 243 -3.86 18.86 -3.50
C ILE A 243 -4.11 17.75 -2.45
N ILE A 244 -3.38 17.75 -1.34
CA ILE A 244 -3.52 16.78 -0.23
C ILE A 244 -4.92 16.88 0.40
N LEU A 245 -5.33 18.11 0.76
CA LEU A 245 -6.64 18.42 1.34
C LEU A 245 -7.78 18.03 0.39
N ILE A 246 -7.70 18.39 -0.89
CA ILE A 246 -8.70 18.00 -1.90
C ILE A 246 -8.76 16.48 -2.04
N LYS A 247 -7.61 15.78 -2.15
CA LYS A 247 -7.57 14.31 -2.23
C LYS A 247 -8.03 13.62 -0.93
N LYS A 248 -8.18 14.36 0.18
CA LYS A 248 -8.51 13.89 1.53
C LYS A 248 -7.54 12.82 2.07
N LEU A 249 -6.28 12.82 1.62
CA LEU A 249 -5.27 11.86 2.07
C LEU A 249 -5.08 11.93 3.59
N PRO A 250 -4.68 10.84 4.27
CA PRO A 250 -4.45 10.83 5.72
C PRO A 250 -3.17 11.58 6.08
N TYR A 251 -3.27 12.90 6.09
CA TYR A 251 -2.28 13.86 6.62
C TYR A 251 -2.89 14.53 7.85
N LEU A 252 -2.05 14.88 8.84
CA LEU A 252 -2.44 15.71 9.97
C LEU A 252 -2.35 17.17 9.55
N PRO A 253 -3.47 17.91 9.42
CA PRO A 253 -3.42 19.31 9.03
C PRO A 253 -2.85 20.16 10.17
N ASP A 254 -2.09 21.19 9.82
CA ASP A 254 -1.54 22.12 10.82
C ASP A 254 -2.63 22.75 11.68
N LEU A 255 -2.30 22.88 12.97
CA LEU A 255 -3.16 23.42 13.99
C LEU A 255 -3.18 24.94 13.85
N LEU A 256 -4.30 25.51 13.41
CA LEU A 256 -4.44 26.96 13.30
C LEU A 256 -4.41 27.58 14.72
N PRO A 257 -3.40 28.40 15.08
CA PRO A 257 -3.23 28.88 16.46
C PRO A 257 -4.27 29.92 16.90
N SER A 258 -5.25 30.22 16.04
CA SER A 258 -6.26 31.28 16.22
C SER A 258 -7.46 30.86 17.08
N SER A 259 -7.75 29.56 17.21
CA SER A 259 -8.87 29.09 18.06
C SER A 259 -8.41 28.75 19.48
N SER A 260 -8.66 29.67 20.42
CA SER A 260 -8.38 29.49 21.85
C SER A 260 -9.05 28.23 22.45
N ALA A 261 -10.18 27.81 21.90
CA ALA A 261 -10.85 26.56 22.26
C ALA A 261 -9.96 25.31 22.12
N MET A 262 -8.97 25.30 21.21
CA MET A 262 -8.13 24.12 20.93
C MET A 262 -7.23 23.71 22.10
N TYR A 263 -6.97 24.62 23.04
CA TYR A 263 -6.24 24.35 24.28
C TYR A 263 -7.09 23.59 25.31
N ASN A 264 -8.43 23.67 25.21
CA ASN A 264 -9.39 23.12 26.16
C ASN A 264 -9.99 21.78 25.71
N ILE A 265 -9.52 21.21 24.58
CA ILE A 265 -9.94 19.89 24.07
C ILE A 265 -8.93 18.84 24.53
N TYR A 266 -9.41 17.79 25.18
CA TYR A 266 -8.60 16.71 25.75
C TYR A 266 -8.84 15.38 25.03
N VAL A 267 -7.93 14.41 25.20
CA VAL A 267 -8.09 13.05 24.64
C VAL A 267 -9.40 12.40 25.03
N GLU A 268 -9.88 12.63 26.26
CA GLU A 268 -11.13 12.05 26.76
C GLU A 268 -12.41 12.47 26.01
N ASP A 269 -12.36 13.58 25.25
CA ASP A 269 -13.45 14.08 24.43
C ASP A 269 -13.58 13.34 23.08
N PHE A 270 -12.46 12.88 22.51
CA PHE A 270 -12.42 12.30 21.15
C PHE A 270 -11.89 10.85 21.05
N MET A 271 -11.42 10.26 22.16
CA MET A 271 -10.97 8.85 22.18
C MET A 271 -12.11 7.85 21.97
N VAL A 272 -11.82 6.75 21.26
CA VAL A 272 -12.74 5.63 21.11
C VAL A 272 -12.69 4.77 22.37
N ARG A 273 -13.79 4.75 23.13
CA ARG A 273 -13.90 3.99 24.40
C ARG A 273 -14.26 2.51 24.21
N ASP A 274 -14.87 2.14 23.09
CA ASP A 274 -15.13 0.74 22.73
C ASP A 274 -13.86 0.08 22.15
N VAL A 275 -12.92 -0.24 23.04
CA VAL A 275 -11.66 -0.90 22.66
C VAL A 275 -11.85 -2.42 22.68
N LYS A 276 -11.54 -3.09 21.57
CA LYS A 276 -11.47 -4.56 21.52
C LYS A 276 -10.09 -5.02 21.99
N TYR A 277 -10.05 -5.80 23.06
CA TYR A 277 -8.85 -6.25 23.74
C TYR A 277 -8.73 -7.77 23.78
N ILE A 278 -7.53 -8.26 24.08
CA ILE A 278 -7.22 -9.66 24.32
C ILE A 278 -6.77 -9.79 25.78
N PHE A 279 -7.18 -10.83 26.50
CA PHE A 279 -6.84 -11.06 27.91
C PHE A 279 -6.20 -12.43 28.11
N HIS A 280 -5.46 -12.61 29.21
CA HIS A 280 -4.80 -13.88 29.50
C HIS A 280 -5.83 -14.99 29.80
N GLY A 281 -5.71 -16.13 29.13
CA GLY A 281 -6.66 -17.24 29.26
C GLY A 281 -7.88 -17.20 28.32
N MET A 282 -7.98 -16.21 27.43
CA MET A 282 -8.96 -16.22 26.31
C MET A 282 -8.86 -17.52 25.50
N THR A 283 -9.99 -18.09 25.06
CA THR A 283 -9.96 -19.32 24.25
C THR A 283 -9.61 -19.06 22.78
N TYR A 284 -9.08 -20.07 22.09
CA TYR A 284 -8.81 -19.99 20.64
C TYR A 284 -10.10 -19.67 19.84
N GLU A 285 -11.27 -20.12 20.31
CA GLU A 285 -12.55 -19.75 19.72
C GLU A 285 -12.87 -18.26 19.85
N GLN A 286 -12.79 -17.70 21.07
CA GLN A 286 -13.03 -16.28 21.33
C GLN A 286 -12.07 -15.41 20.49
N LEU A 287 -10.79 -15.76 20.46
CA LEU A 287 -9.79 -15.06 19.64
C LEU A 287 -10.12 -15.12 18.14
N LYS A 288 -10.55 -16.27 17.62
CA LYS A 288 -10.92 -16.45 16.20
C LYS A 288 -12.18 -15.66 15.83
N SER A 289 -13.15 -15.55 16.72
CA SER A 289 -14.36 -14.72 16.51
C SER A 289 -14.03 -13.23 16.56
N LEU A 290 -13.31 -12.78 17.58
CA LEU A 290 -12.81 -11.41 17.72
C LEU A 290 -12.03 -10.95 16.47
N LEU A 291 -11.17 -11.82 15.92
CA LEU A 291 -10.44 -11.56 14.67
C LEU A 291 -11.35 -11.55 13.42
N LYS A 292 -12.37 -12.41 13.33
CA LYS A 292 -13.31 -12.47 12.20
C LYS A 292 -14.18 -11.22 12.10
N GLU A 293 -14.67 -10.74 13.24
CA GLU A 293 -15.46 -9.51 13.38
C GLU A 293 -14.58 -8.30 13.06
N ASN A 294 -13.47 -8.14 13.78
CA ASN A 294 -12.64 -6.96 13.73
C ASN A 294 -11.57 -7.07 12.64
N ARG A 295 -11.99 -7.24 11.38
CA ARG A 295 -11.11 -7.33 10.21
C ARG A 295 -10.16 -6.14 9.99
N PRO A 296 -10.51 -4.86 10.22
CA PRO A 296 -9.61 -3.75 9.91
C PRO A 296 -8.49 -3.55 10.95
N LEU A 297 -8.61 -4.11 12.16
CA LEU A 297 -7.62 -3.94 13.22
C LEU A 297 -6.37 -4.79 12.96
N GLN A 298 -5.21 -4.12 12.93
CA GLN A 298 -3.88 -4.72 12.68
C GLN A 298 -3.10 -5.01 13.97
N SER A 299 -3.47 -4.37 15.07
CA SER A 299 -2.94 -4.55 16.43
C SER A 299 -4.10 -4.66 17.41
N PHE A 300 -3.88 -5.42 18.47
CA PHE A 300 -4.81 -5.56 19.59
C PHE A 300 -4.05 -5.35 20.91
N PRO A 301 -4.60 -4.61 21.88
CA PRO A 301 -4.00 -4.50 23.20
C PRO A 301 -4.13 -5.83 23.94
N LEU A 302 -3.04 -6.24 24.60
CA LEU A 302 -3.01 -7.33 25.56
C LEU A 302 -3.27 -6.76 26.95
N VAL A 303 -4.27 -7.31 27.62
CA VAL A 303 -4.72 -6.97 28.96
C VAL A 303 -4.40 -8.15 29.91
N ASP A 304 -4.26 -7.84 31.18
CA ASP A 304 -4.20 -8.82 32.27
C ASP A 304 -5.54 -9.58 32.38
N ASN A 305 -6.53 -9.00 33.06
CA ASN A 305 -7.86 -9.55 33.28
C ASN A 305 -8.96 -8.58 32.80
N PRO A 306 -10.13 -9.06 32.37
CA PRO A 306 -11.22 -8.21 31.90
C PRO A 306 -11.75 -7.24 32.97
N ASP A 307 -11.71 -7.61 34.25
CA ASP A 307 -12.09 -6.74 35.38
C ASP A 307 -10.98 -5.73 35.76
N SER A 308 -9.71 -6.09 35.56
CA SER A 308 -8.58 -5.22 35.93
C SER A 308 -8.34 -4.14 34.87
N MET A 309 -8.55 -4.47 33.58
CA MET A 309 -8.29 -3.63 32.40
C MET A 309 -6.84 -3.14 32.28
N VAL A 310 -5.89 -3.71 33.02
CA VAL A 310 -4.49 -3.27 33.01
C VAL A 310 -3.84 -3.63 31.67
N LEU A 311 -3.31 -2.61 30.98
CA LEU A 311 -2.63 -2.78 29.70
C LEU A 311 -1.23 -3.37 29.90
N LEU A 312 -0.99 -4.57 29.38
CA LEU A 312 0.31 -5.27 29.47
C LEU A 312 1.16 -5.12 28.20
N GLY A 313 0.55 -4.80 27.06
CA GLY A 313 1.27 -4.66 25.80
C GLY A 313 0.36 -4.58 24.58
N SER A 314 0.93 -4.74 23.38
CA SER A 314 0.17 -4.94 22.14
C SER A 314 0.64 -6.17 21.37
N ILE A 315 -0.26 -6.79 20.61
CA ILE A 315 0.06 -7.93 19.73
C ILE A 315 -0.44 -7.63 18.31
N GLN A 316 0.42 -7.87 17.31
CA GLN A 316 0.05 -7.75 15.92
C GLN A 316 -0.87 -8.90 15.45
N ARG A 317 -1.86 -8.55 14.63
CA ARG A 317 -2.83 -9.48 14.02
C ARG A 317 -2.17 -10.70 13.36
N ILE A 318 -1.05 -10.49 12.67
CA ILE A 318 -0.32 -11.56 11.97
C ILE A 318 0.21 -12.62 12.93
N HIS A 319 0.72 -12.24 14.11
CA HIS A 319 1.17 -13.19 15.13
C HIS A 319 0.00 -13.98 15.71
N LEU A 320 -1.17 -13.35 15.93
CA LEU A 320 -2.37 -14.03 16.41
C LEU A 320 -2.91 -15.06 15.40
N ILE A 321 -2.88 -14.72 14.10
CA ILE A 321 -3.24 -15.65 13.02
C ILE A 321 -2.26 -16.83 12.99
N GLN A 322 -0.96 -16.57 13.04
CA GLN A 322 0.08 -17.62 13.11
C GLN A 322 -0.06 -18.51 14.35
N LEU A 323 -0.51 -17.98 15.49
CA LEU A 323 -0.77 -18.73 16.71
C LEU A 323 -1.93 -19.72 16.51
N ILE A 324 -3.05 -19.26 15.91
CA ILE A 324 -4.19 -20.10 15.54
C ILE A 324 -3.79 -21.15 14.49
N GLU A 325 -3.04 -20.75 13.45
CA GLU A 325 -2.57 -21.67 12.40
C GLU A 325 -1.57 -22.71 12.94
N ARG A 326 -0.75 -22.37 13.92
CA ARG A 326 0.15 -23.33 14.59
C ARG A 326 -0.60 -24.38 15.42
N GLN A 327 -1.74 -24.00 16.01
CA GLN A 327 -2.56 -24.91 16.82
C GLN A 327 -3.52 -25.77 15.98
N ILE A 328 -4.15 -25.20 14.96
CA ILE A 328 -5.23 -25.84 14.16
C ILE A 328 -4.75 -26.31 12.78
N GLY A 329 -3.62 -25.80 12.30
CA GLY A 329 -3.15 -25.98 10.93
C GLY A 329 -2.78 -27.41 10.55
N ARG A 330 -2.51 -27.59 9.25
CA ARG A 330 -2.27 -28.90 8.64
C ARG A 330 -1.19 -29.70 9.35
N ASP A 331 -0.04 -29.08 9.62
CA ASP A 331 1.12 -29.80 10.16
C ASP A 331 0.85 -30.30 11.59
N ARG A 332 0.06 -29.55 12.38
CA ARG A 332 -0.35 -29.96 13.72
C ARG A 332 -1.36 -31.11 13.69
N ARG A 333 -2.32 -31.08 12.75
CA ARG A 333 -3.24 -32.20 12.48
C ARG A 333 -2.49 -33.46 12.04
N LEU A 334 -1.50 -33.32 11.18
CA LEU A 334 -0.66 -34.44 10.72
C LEU A 334 0.18 -35.05 11.86
N GLN A 335 0.73 -34.25 12.76
CA GLN A 335 1.40 -34.74 13.98
C GLN A 335 0.44 -35.60 14.84
N VAL A 336 -0.76 -35.07 15.13
CA VAL A 336 -1.78 -35.79 15.92
C VAL A 336 -2.20 -37.11 15.25
N VAL A 337 -2.33 -37.14 13.92
CA VAL A 337 -2.57 -38.39 13.16
C VAL A 337 -1.41 -39.38 13.34
N MET A 338 -0.17 -38.93 13.18
CA MET A 338 1.01 -39.80 13.30
C MET A 338 1.16 -40.39 14.70
N ASP A 339 0.88 -39.61 15.76
CA ASP A 339 0.93 -40.09 17.13
C ASP A 339 -0.25 -41.02 17.47
N ARG A 340 -1.48 -40.71 17.01
CA ARG A 340 -2.63 -41.64 17.10
C ARG A 340 -2.32 -42.98 16.42
N GLN A 341 -1.70 -42.96 15.23
CA GLN A 341 -1.24 -44.17 14.55
C GLN A 341 -0.13 -44.91 15.30
N ARG A 342 0.85 -44.21 15.89
CA ARG A 342 1.93 -44.81 16.67
C ARG A 342 1.37 -45.56 17.89
N GLN A 343 0.52 -44.89 18.67
CA GLN A 343 -0.13 -45.47 19.85
C GLN A 343 -1.00 -46.69 19.48
N ALA A 344 -1.73 -46.65 18.37
CA ALA A 344 -2.51 -47.80 17.89
C ALA A 344 -1.62 -49.01 17.55
N ARG A 345 -0.49 -48.79 16.86
CA ARG A 345 0.50 -49.85 16.56
C ARG A 345 1.14 -50.42 17.83
N GLU A 346 1.38 -49.60 18.84
CA GLU A 346 1.96 -50.03 20.12
C GLU A 346 0.98 -50.82 20.97
N ARG A 347 -0.30 -50.41 21.06
CA ARG A 347 -1.37 -51.19 21.73
C ARG A 347 -1.54 -52.56 21.06
N ALA A 348 -1.64 -52.61 19.73
CA ALA A 348 -1.73 -53.86 18.98
C ALA A 348 -0.51 -54.78 19.21
N ARG A 349 0.70 -54.22 19.31
CA ARG A 349 1.90 -54.99 19.70
C ARG A 349 1.81 -55.54 21.12
N GLN A 350 1.37 -54.74 22.09
CA GLN A 350 1.20 -55.20 23.48
C GLN A 350 0.13 -56.29 23.60
N GLU A 351 -0.98 -56.18 22.87
CA GLU A 351 -2.03 -57.21 22.81
C GLU A 351 -1.52 -58.52 22.18
N ALA A 352 -0.75 -58.43 21.08
CA ALA A 352 -0.10 -59.59 20.50
C ALA A 352 0.89 -60.24 21.47
N LEU A 353 1.70 -59.45 22.19
CA LEU A 353 2.64 -59.95 23.19
C LEU A 353 1.92 -60.61 24.38
N LYS A 354 0.80 -60.05 24.83
CA LYS A 354 -0.07 -60.64 25.87
C LYS A 354 -0.61 -61.99 25.42
N LYS A 355 -1.19 -62.08 24.22
CA LYS A 355 -1.72 -63.35 23.66
C LYS A 355 -0.63 -64.44 23.60
N VAL A 356 0.55 -64.12 23.05
CA VAL A 356 1.70 -65.06 23.00
C VAL A 356 2.19 -65.45 24.40
N THR A 357 2.08 -64.56 25.39
CA THR A 357 2.46 -64.85 26.78
C THR A 357 1.42 -65.72 27.50
N GLU A 358 0.13 -65.54 27.22
CA GLU A 358 -0.96 -66.40 27.72
C GLU A 358 -0.88 -67.80 27.10
N GLU A 359 -0.60 -67.90 25.80
CA GLU A 359 -0.33 -69.17 25.11
C GLU A 359 0.85 -69.91 25.74
N ARG A 360 1.98 -69.20 26.00
CA ARG A 360 3.14 -69.77 26.71
C ARG A 360 2.89 -70.16 28.16
N LYS A 361 1.82 -69.68 28.80
CA LYS A 361 1.46 -70.03 30.20
C LYS A 361 0.52 -71.23 30.30
N ARG A 362 -0.06 -71.72 29.20
CA ARG A 362 -0.83 -72.97 29.19
C ARG A 362 0.13 -74.15 29.28
N ARG A 363 -0.06 -75.05 30.24
CA ARG A 363 0.64 -76.35 30.24
C ARG A 363 0.29 -77.08 28.94
N PRO A 364 1.27 -77.66 28.21
CA PRO A 364 0.95 -78.47 27.04
C PRO A 364 0.09 -79.66 27.48
N SER A 365 -0.96 -79.95 26.72
CA SER A 365 -1.75 -81.15 26.94
C SER A 365 -0.95 -82.39 26.52
N ARG A 366 -1.27 -83.56 27.08
CA ARG A 366 -0.55 -84.83 26.84
C ARG A 366 -0.61 -85.32 25.38
N PHE A 367 -1.31 -84.60 24.50
CA PHE A 367 -1.46 -84.85 23.06
C PHE A 367 -1.16 -83.61 22.19
N GLN A 368 -0.39 -82.63 22.69
CA GLN A 368 0.02 -81.48 21.88
C GLN A 368 1.12 -81.86 20.89
N VAL A 369 0.73 -82.22 19.67
CA VAL A 369 1.66 -82.41 18.54
C VAL A 369 2.26 -81.06 18.15
N VAL A 370 3.57 -80.91 18.35
CA VAL A 370 4.34 -79.80 17.76
C VAL A 370 4.55 -80.13 16.27
N PRO A 371 4.24 -79.23 15.32
CA PRO A 371 4.52 -79.46 13.92
C PRO A 371 6.03 -79.65 13.69
N ALA A 372 6.42 -80.75 13.06
CA ALA A 372 7.79 -80.92 12.58
C ALA A 372 8.07 -79.95 11.41
N ASP A 373 9.30 -79.47 11.31
CA ASP A 373 9.69 -78.49 10.29
C ASP A 373 10.00 -79.18 8.95
N ASP A 374 8.95 -79.70 8.29
CA ASP A 374 9.10 -80.61 7.16
C ASP A 374 9.73 -79.99 5.90
N LEU A 375 10.59 -80.79 5.28
CA LEU A 375 11.50 -80.46 4.20
C LEU A 375 10.99 -81.00 2.84
N TYR A 376 10.79 -80.09 1.90
CA TYR A 376 10.52 -80.31 0.46
C TYR A 376 9.24 -81.06 0.05
N GLN A 377 8.38 -80.35 -0.70
CA GLN A 377 7.98 -80.84 -2.02
C GLN A 377 7.79 -79.67 -3.00
N ARG A 378 7.17 -79.90 -4.17
CA ARG A 378 7.78 -79.52 -5.45
C ARG A 378 6.77 -79.54 -6.61
N GLN A 379 6.90 -78.61 -7.59
CA GLN A 379 6.04 -78.44 -8.78
C GLN A 379 4.60 -77.95 -8.42
N LEU A 380 3.97 -76.96 -9.09
CA LEU A 380 3.63 -76.76 -10.53
C LEU A 380 2.63 -77.80 -11.06
N SER A 381 1.59 -77.49 -11.86
CA SER A 381 0.77 -76.27 -12.11
C SER A 381 -0.17 -76.54 -13.30
N GLU A 382 -1.49 -76.29 -13.20
CA GLU A 382 -2.48 -76.20 -14.31
C GLU A 382 -3.80 -75.63 -13.71
N ASN A 383 -4.51 -74.67 -14.33
CA ASN A 383 -5.49 -74.76 -15.44
C ASN A 383 -6.77 -75.55 -15.04
N GLU A 384 -8.02 -75.13 -15.33
CA GLU A 384 -8.49 -74.12 -16.30
C GLU A 384 -9.92 -73.54 -16.02
N ILE A 385 -10.45 -72.81 -17.01
CA ILE A 385 -11.82 -72.29 -17.29
C ILE A 385 -12.93 -73.35 -17.06
N HIS A 386 -14.20 -73.12 -16.63
CA HIS A 386 -15.11 -71.96 -16.34
C HIS A 386 -16.34 -72.50 -15.50
N GLN A 387 -17.46 -71.84 -15.10
CA GLN A 387 -18.00 -70.46 -15.00
C GLN A 387 -19.38 -70.48 -14.27
N GLN A 388 -19.81 -69.38 -13.61
CA GLN A 388 -21.16 -69.11 -13.01
C GLN A 388 -21.60 -70.06 -11.83
N THR A 389 -22.32 -69.65 -10.77
CA THR A 389 -22.83 -68.32 -10.35
C THR A 389 -22.95 -68.20 -8.81
N CYS A 390 -22.77 -66.98 -8.29
CA CYS A 390 -23.30 -66.43 -7.02
C CYS A 390 -22.81 -66.92 -5.63
N HIS A 391 -22.52 -65.90 -4.80
CA HIS A 391 -22.36 -65.82 -3.34
C HIS A 391 -21.10 -66.36 -2.60
N ASN A 392 -20.37 -65.37 -2.05
CA ASN A 392 -19.59 -65.31 -0.80
C ASN A 392 -18.89 -66.57 -0.25
N PRO A 393 -17.55 -66.51 -0.17
CA PRO A 393 -16.79 -67.12 0.92
C PRO A 393 -15.90 -66.12 1.68
N VAL A 394 -15.76 -66.37 2.99
CA VAL A 394 -14.63 -65.91 3.82
C VAL A 394 -13.86 -67.16 4.23
N PHE A 395 -12.55 -67.22 3.98
CA PHE A 395 -11.55 -68.01 4.72
C PHE A 395 -10.13 -67.59 4.27
N GLY A 396 -9.07 -68.09 4.92
CA GLY A 396 -7.67 -67.75 4.60
C GLY A 396 -6.68 -68.89 4.90
N CYS A 397 -5.37 -68.59 4.92
CA CYS A 397 -4.21 -69.52 5.09
C CYS A 397 -3.89 -70.40 3.85
N GLN A 398 -2.65 -70.82 3.49
CA GLN A 398 -1.24 -70.62 3.94
C GLN A 398 -0.24 -70.84 2.74
N PRO A 399 1.11 -70.71 2.86
CA PRO A 399 2.08 -70.61 1.75
C PRO A 399 3.19 -71.71 1.67
N LYS A 400 4.09 -71.69 0.64
CA LYS A 400 5.58 -71.92 0.78
C LYS A 400 6.43 -71.86 -0.54
N LYS A 401 7.55 -71.10 -0.48
CA LYS A 401 8.93 -71.29 -1.00
C LYS A 401 9.28 -71.79 -2.44
N SER A 402 9.90 -70.90 -3.22
CA SER A 402 11.25 -70.98 -3.87
C SER A 402 11.95 -72.34 -4.15
N ILE A 403 12.43 -72.52 -5.39
CA ILE A 403 13.61 -73.35 -5.75
C ILE A 403 14.58 -72.54 -6.65
N LEU A 404 15.89 -72.72 -6.47
CA LEU A 404 16.98 -72.05 -7.20
C LEU A 404 17.86 -73.09 -7.93
N LYS A 405 18.45 -72.73 -9.08
CA LYS A 405 19.64 -73.42 -9.61
C LYS A 405 20.67 -72.42 -10.16
N LYS A 406 21.95 -72.66 -9.86
CA LYS A 406 23.10 -71.81 -10.25
C LYS A 406 23.66 -72.21 -11.61
N THR A 407 24.13 -71.22 -12.37
CA THR A 407 25.55 -71.00 -12.76
C THR A 407 25.73 -69.48 -12.91
N ASN A 408 26.75 -68.85 -12.32
CA ASN A 408 28.09 -68.62 -12.91
C ASN A 408 28.03 -68.19 -14.40
N SER A 409 28.66 -67.11 -14.86
CA SER A 409 29.38 -66.00 -14.17
C SER A 409 29.89 -65.00 -15.22
N PHE A 410 29.97 -63.69 -14.93
CA PHE A 410 31.17 -62.86 -15.20
C PHE A 410 31.09 -61.49 -14.48
N THR A 411 32.19 -60.73 -14.45
CA THR A 411 32.45 -59.65 -13.47
C THR A 411 32.86 -58.31 -14.10
N MET A 412 32.46 -57.21 -13.45
CA MET A 412 33.20 -55.94 -13.27
C MET A 412 32.63 -55.30 -11.99
N LYS A 413 33.29 -55.30 -10.82
CA LYS A 413 34.53 -54.63 -10.36
C LYS A 413 34.45 -53.09 -10.28
N GLY A 414 34.76 -52.56 -9.08
CA GLY A 414 34.87 -51.14 -8.74
C GLY A 414 33.58 -50.55 -8.14
N ILE A 415 33.59 -49.81 -7.02
CA ILE A 415 34.67 -49.49 -6.05
C ILE A 415 34.05 -49.51 -4.64
N SER A 416 34.84 -49.89 -3.64
CA SER A 416 34.54 -49.70 -2.21
C SER A 416 35.86 -49.49 -1.44
N PRO A 417 35.80 -49.11 -0.15
CA PRO A 417 35.21 -47.88 0.38
C PRO A 417 36.32 -46.97 0.99
N PHE A 418 35.94 -45.94 1.76
CA PHE A 418 36.65 -45.32 2.92
C PHE A 418 36.74 -43.78 2.93
N ILE A 419 36.90 -43.28 4.17
CA ILE A 419 37.43 -41.97 4.60
C ILE A 419 36.61 -40.73 4.25
N SER A 420 36.14 -40.09 5.31
CA SER A 420 35.78 -38.67 5.35
C SER A 420 37.03 -37.79 5.53
N PRO A 421 37.28 -36.81 4.66
CA PRO A 421 38.19 -35.71 4.96
C PRO A 421 37.44 -34.43 5.36
N ASN A 422 38.01 -33.77 6.36
CA ASN A 422 37.73 -32.47 6.95
C ASN A 422 37.09 -31.39 6.05
N ALA A 423 36.28 -30.53 6.67
CA ALA A 423 35.92 -29.23 6.10
C ALA A 423 37.17 -28.37 5.85
N THR A 424 37.20 -27.69 4.71
CA THR A 424 38.09 -26.55 4.44
C THR A 424 37.23 -25.35 4.02
N PRO A 425 37.58 -24.11 4.42
CA PRO A 425 36.62 -22.99 4.41
C PRO A 425 36.39 -22.33 3.04
N TYR A 426 36.74 -22.98 1.93
CA TYR A 426 36.60 -22.46 0.57
C TYR A 426 36.10 -23.52 -0.41
N SER A 427 34.77 -23.62 -0.55
CA SER A 427 34.14 -24.12 -1.77
C SER A 427 32.90 -23.27 -2.06
N THR A 428 32.75 -22.82 -3.31
CA THR A 428 31.74 -21.82 -3.68
C THR A 428 30.40 -22.45 -4.07
N VAL A 429 29.30 -21.75 -3.76
CA VAL A 429 27.92 -22.26 -3.73
C VAL A 429 27.41 -22.76 -5.11
N THR A 430 28.03 -22.34 -6.21
CA THR A 430 27.57 -22.60 -7.59
C THR A 430 27.58 -24.08 -8.02
N GLY A 431 28.32 -24.95 -7.32
CA GLY A 431 28.44 -26.37 -7.69
C GLY A 431 27.20 -27.23 -7.43
N ALA A 432 26.37 -26.87 -6.45
CA ALA A 432 25.21 -27.67 -6.03
C ALA A 432 24.00 -27.46 -6.97
N GLU A 433 23.69 -26.20 -7.30
CA GLU A 433 22.52 -25.83 -8.09
C GLU A 433 22.56 -26.40 -9.52
N SER A 434 23.76 -26.48 -10.11
CA SER A 434 24.00 -27.08 -11.43
C SER A 434 23.39 -28.49 -11.55
N ARG A 435 23.63 -29.35 -10.55
CA ARG A 435 23.13 -30.74 -10.56
C ARG A 435 21.61 -30.82 -10.41
N ILE A 436 21.03 -29.93 -9.60
CA ILE A 436 19.59 -29.83 -9.39
C ILE A 436 18.90 -29.34 -10.68
N LYS A 437 19.46 -28.33 -11.35
CA LYS A 437 18.93 -27.78 -12.60
C LYS A 437 18.94 -28.80 -13.74
N ILE A 438 20.05 -29.54 -13.90
CA ILE A 438 20.15 -30.65 -14.88
C ILE A 438 19.11 -31.74 -14.62
N ALA A 439 18.82 -32.05 -13.35
CA ALA A 439 17.75 -33.00 -13.01
C ALA A 439 16.35 -32.48 -13.37
N PHE A 440 16.06 -31.19 -13.18
CA PHE A 440 14.79 -30.59 -13.60
C PHE A 440 14.61 -30.52 -15.12
N ASP A 441 15.64 -30.15 -15.89
CA ASP A 441 15.57 -30.14 -17.37
C ASP A 441 15.33 -31.56 -17.94
N ALA A 442 15.94 -32.58 -17.33
CA ALA A 442 15.72 -33.98 -17.70
C ALA A 442 14.29 -34.49 -17.38
N ILE A 443 13.60 -33.87 -16.41
CA ILE A 443 12.19 -34.13 -16.10
C ILE A 443 11.29 -33.38 -17.10
N PHE A 444 11.52 -32.08 -17.31
CA PHE A 444 10.70 -31.26 -18.21
C PHE A 444 10.70 -31.76 -19.67
N ARG A 445 11.87 -32.17 -20.20
CA ARG A 445 11.97 -32.81 -21.52
C ARG A 445 11.24 -34.15 -21.64
N LYS A 446 10.94 -34.82 -20.52
CA LYS A 446 10.16 -36.07 -20.50
C LYS A 446 8.66 -35.84 -20.33
N SER A 447 8.23 -34.77 -19.66
CA SER A 447 6.82 -34.37 -19.66
C SER A 447 6.36 -33.84 -21.02
N SER A 448 7.22 -33.12 -21.76
CA SER A 448 6.89 -32.57 -23.09
C SER A 448 6.85 -33.61 -24.23
N GLN A 449 6.86 -34.91 -23.92
CA GLN A 449 6.74 -36.01 -24.87
C GLN A 449 5.54 -36.93 -24.58
N LEU A 450 4.67 -36.54 -23.64
CA LEU A 450 3.39 -37.20 -23.39
C LEU A 450 2.27 -36.40 -24.07
N GLN A 451 1.39 -37.12 -24.75
CA GLN A 451 0.34 -36.55 -25.60
C GLN A 451 -1.01 -36.75 -24.90
N ASP A 452 -1.71 -35.66 -24.59
CA ASP A 452 -2.93 -35.72 -23.79
C ASP A 452 -4.11 -36.30 -24.59
N VAL A 453 -4.82 -37.25 -23.97
CA VAL A 453 -6.06 -37.83 -24.52
C VAL A 453 -7.24 -37.17 -23.80
N ASN A 454 -7.77 -36.12 -24.41
CA ASN A 454 -8.92 -35.39 -23.86
C ASN A 454 -10.24 -36.16 -24.13
N CYS A 455 -11.20 -36.09 -23.20
CA CYS A 455 -12.50 -36.75 -23.35
C CYS A 455 -13.59 -35.97 -22.60
N ASP A 456 -14.08 -34.89 -23.22
CA ASP A 456 -15.20 -34.11 -22.71
C ASP A 456 -16.54 -34.83 -22.95
N SER A 457 -17.38 -34.84 -21.91
CA SER A 457 -18.78 -35.32 -22.00
C SER A 457 -19.74 -34.14 -21.89
N GLN A 458 -20.20 -33.61 -23.02
CA GLN A 458 -21.30 -32.65 -23.06
C GLN A 458 -22.57 -33.25 -23.65
N THR A 459 -23.69 -32.96 -23.01
CA THR A 459 -25.04 -33.40 -23.41
C THR A 459 -25.65 -32.42 -24.41
N MET A 460 -26.05 -32.89 -25.59
CA MET A 460 -27.18 -32.34 -26.36
C MET A 460 -27.69 -33.35 -27.41
N ILE A 461 -28.93 -33.19 -27.85
CA ILE A 461 -29.61 -34.11 -28.79
C ILE A 461 -30.17 -33.29 -29.96
N ARG A 462 -29.88 -33.67 -31.23
CA ARG A 462 -30.89 -33.87 -32.30
C ARG A 462 -30.35 -34.18 -33.72
N THR A 463 -30.97 -35.20 -34.33
CA THR A 463 -31.37 -35.38 -35.75
C THR A 463 -30.37 -35.33 -36.91
N GLY A 464 -30.33 -36.44 -37.66
CA GLY A 464 -30.03 -36.54 -39.09
C GLY A 464 -28.57 -36.89 -39.46
N SER A 465 -28.27 -37.71 -40.47
CA SER A 465 -29.06 -38.70 -41.25
C SER A 465 -28.13 -39.45 -42.23
N LEU A 466 -28.55 -40.64 -42.70
CA LEU A 466 -27.95 -41.49 -43.75
C LEU A 466 -26.74 -42.39 -43.43
N ASP A 467 -26.99 -43.69 -43.62
CA ASP A 467 -26.19 -44.69 -44.34
C ASP A 467 -24.89 -45.33 -43.79
N LYS A 468 -25.15 -46.29 -42.89
CA LYS A 468 -24.81 -47.72 -43.01
C LYS A 468 -23.36 -48.23 -42.73
N PRO A 469 -23.20 -49.52 -42.36
CA PRO A 469 -22.00 -50.02 -41.67
C PRO A 469 -21.22 -51.13 -42.41
N GLN A 470 -19.99 -51.39 -41.95
CA GLN A 470 -19.31 -52.70 -42.08
C GLN A 470 -18.55 -53.09 -40.79
N ILE A 471 -18.10 -54.35 -40.75
CA ILE A 471 -17.57 -55.11 -39.60
C ILE A 471 -16.11 -55.56 -39.97
N ILE A 472 -15.24 -56.23 -39.20
CA ILE A 472 -15.43 -57.38 -38.29
C ILE A 472 -14.80 -57.12 -36.86
N PRO A 473 -13.84 -57.85 -36.21
CA PRO A 473 -13.86 -57.92 -34.74
C PRO A 473 -12.54 -57.60 -33.96
N MET A 474 -12.62 -57.83 -32.64
CA MET A 474 -11.61 -57.67 -31.58
C MET A 474 -10.25 -58.36 -31.81
N SER A 475 -9.20 -57.80 -31.21
CA SER A 475 -8.31 -58.55 -30.30
C SER A 475 -7.57 -57.60 -29.32
N PRO A 476 -7.23 -58.04 -28.09
CA PRO A 476 -6.70 -57.15 -27.05
C PRO A 476 -5.17 -57.21 -26.90
N THR A 477 -4.56 -56.18 -26.32
CA THR A 477 -3.25 -56.30 -25.65
C THR A 477 -3.10 -55.28 -24.54
N SER A 478 -2.46 -55.65 -23.44
CA SER A 478 -2.40 -54.85 -22.21
C SER A 478 -0.97 -54.48 -21.83
N SER A 479 -0.79 -53.29 -21.25
CA SER A 479 0.40 -52.94 -20.47
C SER A 479 0.10 -51.78 -19.49
N LYS A 480 -0.89 -51.96 -18.61
CA LYS A 480 -1.15 -51.00 -17.51
C LYS A 480 0.04 -50.98 -16.54
N LYS A 481 0.89 -49.98 -16.72
CA LYS A 481 2.04 -49.68 -15.85
C LYS A 481 1.51 -49.36 -14.45
N VAL A 482 1.83 -50.20 -13.46
CA VAL A 482 1.37 -50.03 -12.07
C VAL A 482 2.17 -48.91 -11.40
N THR A 483 1.64 -47.70 -11.46
CA THR A 483 2.10 -46.60 -10.62
C THR A 483 1.65 -46.86 -9.18
N LEU A 484 2.61 -47.11 -8.28
CA LEU A 484 2.32 -47.09 -6.84
C LEU A 484 1.70 -45.72 -6.49
N PRO A 485 0.55 -45.66 -5.80
CA PRO A 485 0.03 -44.40 -5.30
C PRO A 485 1.09 -43.72 -4.44
N LYS A 486 1.27 -42.40 -4.59
CA LYS A 486 1.80 -41.60 -3.46
C LYS A 486 0.95 -41.96 -2.24
N GLU A 487 1.57 -42.24 -1.10
CA GLU A 487 0.83 -42.53 0.12
C GLU A 487 -0.24 -41.47 0.32
N ARG A 488 -1.51 -41.89 0.38
CA ARG A 488 -2.55 -40.98 0.86
C ARG A 488 -2.22 -40.75 2.32
N ILE A 489 -1.63 -39.60 2.59
CA ILE A 489 -1.48 -39.08 3.95
C ILE A 489 -2.90 -38.96 4.48
N CYS A 490 -3.32 -39.92 5.30
CA CYS A 490 -4.67 -39.98 5.83
C CYS A 490 -4.84 -38.86 6.86
N ASP A 491 -5.22 -37.67 6.40
CA ASP A 491 -5.92 -36.69 7.24
C ASP A 491 -7.11 -37.39 7.95
N MET A 492 -7.51 -36.87 9.11
CA MET A 492 -8.59 -37.44 9.91
C MET A 492 -9.91 -37.47 9.12
N SER A 493 -10.89 -38.30 9.54
CA SER A 493 -12.23 -38.22 8.96
C SER A 493 -12.78 -36.79 9.14
N PRO A 494 -13.64 -36.29 8.23
CA PRO A 494 -14.14 -34.91 8.31
C PRO A 494 -15.00 -34.65 9.56
N GLU A 495 -15.43 -35.68 10.28
CA GLU A 495 -16.12 -35.59 11.57
C GLU A 495 -15.14 -35.58 12.73
N ASP A 496 -14.15 -36.48 12.74
CA ASP A 496 -13.05 -36.47 13.73
C ASP A 496 -12.24 -35.17 13.66
N GLN A 497 -12.08 -34.62 12.44
CA GLN A 497 -11.44 -33.33 12.21
C GLN A 497 -12.22 -32.21 12.90
N ARG A 498 -13.54 -32.12 12.73
CA ARG A 498 -14.36 -31.07 13.39
C ARG A 498 -14.28 -31.18 14.90
N ARG A 499 -14.49 -32.38 15.45
CA ARG A 499 -14.41 -32.63 16.90
C ARG A 499 -13.05 -32.25 17.47
N TRP A 500 -11.96 -32.63 16.79
CA TRP A 500 -10.62 -32.23 17.20
C TRP A 500 -10.39 -30.72 17.06
N GLU A 501 -10.87 -30.08 15.99
CA GLU A 501 -10.76 -28.62 15.84
C GLU A 501 -11.57 -27.88 16.92
N GLU A 502 -12.74 -28.38 17.30
CA GLU A 502 -13.57 -27.90 18.43
C GLU A 502 -12.85 -28.11 19.77
N GLU A 503 -12.30 -29.30 20.05
CA GLU A 503 -11.48 -29.61 21.23
C GLU A 503 -10.27 -28.67 21.37
N GLN A 504 -9.55 -28.39 20.26
CA GLN A 504 -8.43 -27.45 20.28
C GLN A 504 -8.88 -25.99 20.39
N MET A 505 -10.05 -25.65 19.88
CA MET A 505 -10.62 -24.29 19.93
C MET A 505 -11.07 -23.89 21.34
N GLN A 506 -11.51 -24.84 22.17
CA GLN A 506 -11.84 -24.61 23.58
C GLN A 506 -10.62 -24.51 24.51
N MET A 507 -9.40 -24.78 24.02
CA MET A 507 -8.20 -24.54 24.82
C MET A 507 -7.98 -23.04 25.06
N ALA A 508 -7.41 -22.71 26.23
CA ALA A 508 -6.90 -21.37 26.50
C ALA A 508 -5.67 -21.07 25.63
N VAL A 509 -5.55 -19.82 25.17
CA VAL A 509 -4.38 -19.35 24.42
C VAL A 509 -3.26 -18.97 25.39
N ASP A 510 -2.08 -19.57 25.22
CA ASP A 510 -0.85 -19.14 25.87
C ASP A 510 -0.12 -18.13 24.99
N PHE A 511 -0.18 -16.86 25.38
CA PHE A 511 0.54 -15.77 24.71
C PHE A 511 2.03 -15.70 25.10
N SER A 512 2.43 -16.28 26.24
CA SER A 512 3.74 -16.06 26.85
C SER A 512 4.88 -16.80 26.17
N SER A 513 4.61 -18.01 25.66
CA SER A 513 5.64 -18.92 25.15
C SER A 513 5.85 -18.85 23.63
N HIS A 514 4.93 -18.21 22.89
CA HIS A 514 4.86 -18.31 21.43
C HIS A 514 4.53 -17.00 20.69
N CYS A 515 4.28 -15.88 21.40
CA CYS A 515 3.90 -14.62 20.77
C CYS A 515 4.90 -13.51 21.06
N HIS A 516 5.31 -12.75 20.04
CA HIS A 516 6.04 -11.50 20.24
C HIS A 516 5.06 -10.40 20.66
N ILE A 517 4.91 -10.23 21.98
CA ILE A 517 4.21 -9.12 22.61
C ILE A 517 5.13 -7.90 22.55
N ASP A 518 4.61 -6.73 22.14
CA ASP A 518 5.23 -5.44 22.38
C ASP A 518 4.86 -4.98 23.80
N PRO A 519 5.81 -4.89 24.76
CA PRO A 519 5.53 -4.55 26.15
C PRO A 519 5.41 -3.03 26.39
N ALA A 520 5.75 -2.19 25.41
CA ALA A 520 5.77 -0.74 25.56
C ALA A 520 5.02 -0.02 24.41
N PRO A 521 3.76 -0.40 24.13
CA PRO A 521 2.96 0.28 23.11
C PRO A 521 2.74 1.74 23.51
N PHE A 522 2.64 2.63 22.53
CA PHE A 522 2.57 4.06 22.80
C PHE A 522 1.30 4.44 23.56
N GLN A 523 1.47 5.04 24.75
CA GLN A 523 0.40 5.39 25.68
C GLN A 523 0.17 6.90 25.79
N LEU A 524 -1.09 7.29 25.98
CA LEU A 524 -1.52 8.66 26.28
C LEU A 524 -2.30 8.70 27.59
N VAL A 525 -2.15 9.82 28.32
CA VAL A 525 -2.99 10.15 29.48
C VAL A 525 -4.23 10.91 29.00
N GLU A 526 -5.40 10.60 29.55
CA GLU A 526 -6.70 11.18 29.19
C GLU A 526 -6.74 12.72 29.16
N ARG A 527 -6.01 13.36 30.10
CA ARG A 527 -5.86 14.82 30.24
C ARG A 527 -4.77 15.42 29.34
N THR A 528 -4.29 14.71 28.32
CA THR A 528 -3.43 15.34 27.30
C THR A 528 -4.28 16.18 26.34
N SER A 529 -3.85 17.42 26.09
CA SER A 529 -4.56 18.34 25.20
C SER A 529 -4.27 18.03 23.73
N LEU A 530 -5.24 18.31 22.85
CA LEU A 530 -5.19 18.01 21.41
C LEU A 530 -3.87 18.44 20.73
N LEU A 531 -3.37 19.64 21.08
CA LEU A 531 -2.08 20.17 20.60
C LEU A 531 -0.91 19.23 20.92
N LYS A 532 -0.83 18.72 22.15
CA LYS A 532 0.25 17.82 22.60
C LYS A 532 0.13 16.46 21.91
N VAL A 533 -1.10 15.95 21.72
CA VAL A 533 -1.34 14.69 21.01
C VAL A 533 -0.88 14.79 19.56
N HIS A 534 -1.21 15.88 18.86
CA HIS A 534 -0.73 16.15 17.52
C HIS A 534 0.81 16.19 17.45
N SER A 535 1.46 16.96 18.33
CA SER A 535 2.93 16.99 18.39
C SER A 535 3.53 15.60 18.65
N LEU A 536 2.96 14.80 19.55
CA LEU A 536 3.44 13.44 19.82
C LEU A 536 3.26 12.51 18.60
N PHE A 537 2.12 12.53 17.93
CA PHE A 537 1.91 11.74 16.71
C PHE A 537 2.87 12.15 15.59
N SER A 538 3.07 13.45 15.38
CA SER A 538 3.95 13.97 14.33
C SER A 538 5.45 13.80 14.63
N MET A 539 5.87 13.81 15.91
CA MET A 539 7.27 13.55 16.30
C MET A 539 7.63 12.06 16.35
N VAL A 540 6.73 11.20 16.83
CA VAL A 540 7.00 9.76 17.02
C VAL A 540 6.58 8.93 15.80
N GLY A 541 5.75 9.47 14.90
CA GLY A 541 5.28 8.78 13.69
C GLY A 541 4.28 7.66 13.94
N VAL A 542 3.57 7.69 15.07
CA VAL A 542 2.63 6.64 15.48
C VAL A 542 1.30 6.73 14.74
N ASN A 543 0.77 5.58 14.31
CA ASN A 543 -0.53 5.49 13.63
C ASN A 543 -1.73 5.45 14.60
N HIS A 544 -1.48 4.97 15.83
CA HIS A 544 -2.46 4.89 16.91
C HIS A 544 -1.75 4.93 18.28
N ALA A 545 -2.50 5.25 19.32
CA ALA A 545 -2.08 5.30 20.71
C ALA A 545 -3.17 4.71 21.61
N TYR A 546 -2.75 4.02 22.68
CA TYR A 546 -3.66 3.52 23.71
C TYR A 546 -3.80 4.58 24.81
N VAL A 547 -5.03 4.87 25.23
CA VAL A 547 -5.30 5.83 26.31
C VAL A 547 -5.44 5.08 27.61
N THR A 548 -4.63 5.44 28.61
CA THR A 548 -4.62 4.78 29.92
C THR A 548 -4.87 5.74 31.08
N ALA A 549 -5.60 5.24 32.08
CA ALA A 549 -5.83 5.88 33.37
C ALA A 549 -5.31 4.96 34.47
N ILE A 550 -4.23 5.38 35.15
CA ILE A 550 -3.58 4.59 36.22
C ILE A 550 -3.23 3.15 35.73
N GLY A 551 -2.71 3.04 34.51
CA GLY A 551 -2.36 1.76 33.86
C GLY A 551 -3.54 0.96 33.29
N LYS A 552 -4.79 1.33 33.58
CA LYS A 552 -5.97 0.73 32.97
C LYS A 552 -6.22 1.29 31.57
N LEU A 553 -6.55 0.43 30.62
CA LEU A 553 -6.98 0.79 29.27
C LEU A 553 -8.39 1.40 29.30
N VAL A 554 -8.55 2.63 28.78
CA VAL A 554 -9.85 3.33 28.73
C VAL A 554 -10.25 3.72 27.30
N GLY A 555 -9.29 3.85 26.39
CA GLY A 555 -9.60 4.20 25.00
C GLY A 555 -8.46 3.94 24.02
N VAL A 556 -8.74 4.20 22.73
CA VAL A 556 -7.74 4.27 21.66
C VAL A 556 -7.95 5.55 20.85
N VAL A 557 -6.83 6.16 20.44
CA VAL A 557 -6.79 7.27 19.48
C VAL A 557 -6.04 6.80 18.24
N GLY A 558 -6.66 6.84 17.07
CA GLY A 558 -6.01 6.65 15.78
C GLY A 558 -5.77 7.97 15.06
N LEU A 559 -4.92 7.96 14.02
CA LEU A 559 -4.73 9.12 13.13
C LEU A 559 -6.03 9.67 12.52
N LYS A 560 -7.01 8.80 12.26
CA LYS A 560 -8.32 9.17 11.71
C LYS A 560 -9.15 9.97 12.71
N GLU A 561 -9.15 9.53 13.96
CA GLU A 561 -9.89 10.12 15.07
C GLU A 561 -9.23 11.44 15.51
N LEU A 562 -7.91 11.47 15.61
CA LEU A 562 -7.11 12.68 15.84
C LEU A 562 -7.33 13.73 14.73
N ARG A 563 -7.26 13.33 13.47
CA ARG A 563 -7.56 14.23 12.34
C ARG A 563 -9.00 14.76 12.41
N LYS A 564 -9.99 13.90 12.69
CA LYS A 564 -11.39 14.32 12.84
C LYS A 564 -11.53 15.36 13.96
N ALA A 565 -10.89 15.14 15.11
CA ALA A 565 -10.89 16.10 16.21
C ALA A 565 -10.26 17.45 15.83
N ILE A 566 -9.20 17.46 15.01
CA ILE A 566 -8.61 18.70 14.48
C ILE A 566 -9.54 19.39 13.47
N GLU A 567 -10.20 18.65 12.57
CA GLU A 567 -11.19 19.21 11.63
C GLU A 567 -12.42 19.79 12.37
N GLU A 568 -12.87 19.16 13.46
CA GLU A 568 -13.98 19.62 14.30
C GLU A 568 -13.59 20.79 15.23
N ALA A 569 -12.33 20.83 15.71
CA ALA A 569 -11.79 21.94 16.49
C ALA A 569 -11.54 23.19 15.62
N ASN A 570 -10.98 23.02 14.41
CA ASN A 570 -10.78 24.11 13.44
C ASN A 570 -12.11 24.67 12.89
N SER A 571 -13.20 23.91 12.95
CA SER A 571 -14.54 24.36 12.58
C SER A 571 -15.41 24.83 13.76
N GLY A 572 -14.88 24.81 14.99
CA GLY A 572 -15.58 25.26 16.20
C GLY A 572 -16.70 24.33 16.70
N ASN A 573 -16.85 23.14 16.11
CA ASN A 573 -17.93 22.20 16.43
C ASN A 573 -17.60 21.31 17.65
N LEU A 574 -16.32 21.13 17.97
CA LEU A 574 -15.89 20.32 19.12
C LEU A 574 -15.92 21.16 20.41
N LEU A 575 -17.10 21.22 21.03
CA LEU A 575 -17.28 21.84 22.35
C LEU A 575 -16.61 20.98 23.43
N PRO A 576 -15.78 21.55 24.33
CA PRO A 576 -15.27 20.85 25.50
C PRO A 576 -16.42 20.34 26.38
N ARG A 577 -16.32 19.11 26.90
CA ARG A 577 -17.29 18.62 27.89
C ARG A 577 -17.21 19.46 29.17
N PRO A 578 -18.35 19.90 29.75
CA PRO A 578 -18.33 20.76 30.93
C PRO A 578 -17.67 20.02 32.12
N VAL A 579 -16.73 20.71 32.77
CA VAL A 579 -15.92 20.20 33.87
C VAL A 579 -16.76 20.11 35.16
N GLY A 580 -17.64 19.11 35.20
CA GLY A 580 -18.56 18.88 36.33
C GLY A 580 -19.13 17.46 36.40
N CYS A 581 -19.15 16.69 35.30
CA CYS A 581 -19.71 15.34 35.28
C CYS A 581 -18.69 14.26 35.75
N TYR A 582 -18.15 14.42 36.96
CA TYR A 582 -17.25 13.45 37.62
C TYR A 582 -17.77 12.99 38.98
N GLN A 583 -18.97 12.40 39.03
CA GLN A 583 -19.41 11.65 40.21
C GLN A 583 -20.34 10.49 39.87
N GLN A 584 -19.99 9.31 40.40
CA GLN A 584 -20.82 8.10 40.57
C GLN A 584 -21.49 7.51 39.31
N GLY A 585 -20.76 6.57 38.67
CA GLY A 585 -21.28 5.65 37.65
C GLY A 585 -20.76 4.21 37.80
N HIS A 586 -20.26 3.82 38.98
CA HIS A 586 -19.83 2.45 39.27
C HIS A 586 -20.92 1.67 40.00
N THR A 587 -21.69 0.88 39.25
CA THR A 587 -22.60 -0.14 39.79
C THR A 587 -22.51 -1.40 38.94
N TYR A 588 -22.35 -2.56 39.58
CA TYR A 588 -22.25 -3.87 38.93
C TYR A 588 -23.63 -4.41 38.54
N TYR A 589 -23.67 -5.22 37.47
CA TYR A 589 -24.66 -6.26 37.10
C TYR A 589 -26.13 -6.14 37.55
N GLY A 590 -27.03 -6.15 36.56
CA GLY A 590 -28.45 -6.51 36.72
C GLY A 590 -29.03 -7.09 35.42
N ASN A 591 -29.68 -8.27 35.49
CA ASN A 591 -30.29 -8.92 34.33
C ASN A 591 -31.77 -8.53 34.15
N SER A 592 -32.14 -8.10 32.94
CA SER A 592 -33.50 -8.18 32.38
C SER A 592 -33.38 -8.08 30.85
N VAL A 593 -33.53 -9.18 30.09
CA VAL A 593 -34.80 -9.82 29.68
C VAL A 593 -35.59 -8.94 28.69
N ASN A 594 -35.93 -9.54 27.55
CA ASN A 594 -36.59 -8.92 26.40
C ASN A 594 -37.94 -8.25 26.75
N ASN A 595 -38.31 -7.25 25.95
CA ASN A 595 -39.58 -7.27 25.23
C ASN A 595 -39.47 -6.38 23.99
N ASP A 596 -40.08 -6.81 22.88
CA ASP A 596 -40.37 -5.96 21.74
C ASP A 596 -41.60 -5.09 22.04
N ASP A 597 -41.57 -3.82 21.67
CA ASP A 597 -42.61 -3.23 20.79
C ASP A 597 -42.05 -1.99 20.08
N GLY A 598 -42.65 -1.60 18.96
CA GLY A 598 -42.19 -0.47 18.15
C GLY A 598 -43.13 0.73 18.15
N THR A 599 -42.61 1.92 17.86
CA THR A 599 -43.32 2.96 17.07
C THR A 599 -42.39 4.12 16.73
N ASP A 600 -42.33 4.49 15.45
CA ASP A 600 -41.60 5.67 14.97
C ASP A 600 -42.35 6.97 15.32
N LYS A 601 -41.66 7.96 15.91
CA LYS A 601 -41.99 9.39 15.78
C LYS A 601 -40.75 10.29 15.86
N GLU A 602 -40.54 11.07 14.81
CA GLU A 602 -39.68 12.27 14.84
C GLU A 602 -40.41 13.43 15.56
N PRO A 603 -39.67 14.35 16.21
CA PRO A 603 -40.16 15.68 16.52
C PRO A 603 -39.49 16.76 15.64
N ASP A 604 -40.31 17.60 15.02
CA ASP A 604 -39.89 18.64 14.08
C ASP A 604 -39.15 19.84 14.72
N VAL A 605 -38.38 20.55 13.89
CA VAL A 605 -37.68 21.80 14.28
C VAL A 605 -38.55 23.03 14.01
N SER A 606 -39.01 23.73 15.06
CA SER A 606 -39.25 25.20 15.05
C SER A 606 -39.70 25.76 16.40
N THR A 607 -39.51 27.08 16.57
CA THR A 607 -40.05 27.96 17.63
C THR A 607 -39.22 28.13 18.91
N ALA A 608 -38.19 28.99 18.85
CA ALA A 608 -37.65 29.72 20.01
C ALA A 608 -36.87 30.97 19.55
N LEU A 609 -37.56 32.10 19.39
CA LEU A 609 -36.94 33.42 19.15
C LEU A 609 -37.64 34.49 19.99
N MET A 610 -36.88 35.49 20.43
CA MET A 610 -37.32 36.71 21.14
C MET A 610 -37.89 36.56 22.56
N SER A 611 -37.01 36.54 23.56
CA SER A 611 -37.19 37.32 24.80
C SER A 611 -35.90 37.45 25.63
N ASN A 612 -35.24 38.61 25.54
CA ASN A 612 -34.98 39.50 26.68
C ASN A 612 -34.03 40.64 26.29
N SER A 613 -34.53 41.86 26.40
CA SER A 613 -33.75 43.09 26.37
C SER A 613 -33.45 43.52 27.82
N THR A 614 -32.33 44.23 28.00
CA THR A 614 -32.11 45.25 29.05
C THR A 614 -32.50 44.94 30.51
N GLU A 615 -31.51 44.88 31.39
CA GLU A 615 -31.48 45.80 32.54
C GLU A 615 -30.04 46.06 33.02
N VAL A 616 -29.77 47.35 33.34
CA VAL A 616 -28.56 47.97 33.92
C VAL A 616 -27.21 47.65 33.24
#